data_AF-A0A959VEK4-F1
#
_entry.id   AF-A0A959VEK4-F1
#
_cell.length_a   1.000
_cell.length_b   1.000
_cell.length_c   1.000
_cell.angle_alpha   90.00
_cell.angle_beta   90.00
_cell.angle_gamma   90.00
#
_symmetry.space_group_name_H-M   'P 1'
#
loop_
_entity.id
_entity.type
_entity.pdbx_description
1 polymer ?
#
loop_
_entity_poly.entity_id
_entity_poly.type
_entity_poly.pdbx_seq_one_letter_code
_entity_poly.pdbx_strand_id
1 'polypeptide(L)'
;MKPWTNSIWIYDLRTNKEFTLNTRQLKREDLDEFVECYNPKNRPDRKPLWSEGNPEGRRREFTYDEVIERDKAYLDITWLKDASLGDSENLPDPNDLVADILNDLALAIEKMGQLGIDKSEPHS
;
A
#
# COMPACT_ATOMS: atom_id res chain seq x y z
N MET A 1 -16.52 25.26 -19.48
CA MET A 1 -16.50 23.98 -20.25
C MET A 1 -17.10 22.91 -19.38
N LYS A 2 -17.88 21.97 -19.94
CA LYS A 2 -18.34 20.79 -19.19
C LYS A 2 -17.21 19.74 -19.20
N PRO A 3 -16.81 19.17 -18.05
CA PRO A 3 -15.80 18.12 -18.03
C PRO A 3 -16.32 16.88 -18.78
N TRP A 4 -15.41 16.17 -19.47
CA TRP A 4 -15.75 14.91 -20.14
C TRP A 4 -15.98 13.79 -19.11
N THR A 5 -15.18 13.78 -18.04
CA THR A 5 -15.24 12.79 -16.98
C THR A 5 -15.96 13.38 -15.77
N ASN A 6 -17.06 12.76 -15.35
CA ASN A 6 -17.83 13.21 -14.18
C ASN A 6 -17.45 12.44 -12.90
N SER A 7 -16.95 11.20 -13.04
CA SER A 7 -16.46 10.40 -11.93
C SER A 7 -15.44 9.37 -12.41
N ILE A 8 -14.59 8.92 -11.49
CA ILE A 8 -13.62 7.86 -11.67
C ILE A 8 -13.89 6.74 -10.65
N TRP A 9 -13.62 5.51 -11.06
CA TRP A 9 -13.77 4.32 -10.21
C TRP A 9 -12.40 3.69 -10.02
N ILE A 10 -11.98 3.54 -8.77
CA ILE A 10 -10.69 2.95 -8.42
C ILE A 10 -10.95 1.63 -7.69
N TYR A 11 -10.16 0.62 -8.03
CA TYR A 11 -10.14 -0.67 -7.35
C TYR A 11 -8.74 -0.93 -6.81
N ASP A 12 -8.61 -1.16 -5.51
CA ASP A 12 -7.34 -1.43 -4.83
C ASP A 12 -7.06 -2.94 -4.74
N LEU A 13 -6.27 -3.43 -5.68
CA LEU A 13 -5.69 -4.79 -5.70
C LEU A 13 -4.24 -4.81 -5.17
N ARG A 14 -3.78 -3.74 -4.52
CA ARG A 14 -2.40 -3.57 -4.07
C ARG A 14 -2.29 -3.68 -2.56
N THR A 15 -3.08 -2.90 -1.83
CA THR A 15 -2.98 -2.81 -0.37
C THR A 15 -3.32 -4.14 0.28
N ASN A 16 -2.42 -4.63 1.13
CA ASN A 16 -2.55 -5.92 1.84
C ASN A 16 -2.70 -7.14 0.89
N LYS A 17 -2.15 -7.05 -0.32
CA LYS A 17 -2.10 -8.15 -1.28
C LYS A 17 -0.65 -8.55 -1.56
N GLU A 18 -0.37 -9.84 -1.41
CA GLU A 18 0.95 -10.41 -1.66
C GLU A 18 0.92 -11.33 -2.87
N PHE A 19 1.44 -10.83 -3.99
CA PHE A 19 1.64 -11.63 -5.19
C PHE A 19 3.13 -11.81 -5.45
N THR A 20 3.55 -13.05 -5.69
CA THR A 20 4.92 -13.39 -6.07
C THR A 20 4.92 -14.30 -7.29
N LEU A 21 5.96 -14.24 -8.11
CA LEU A 21 6.04 -15.04 -9.33
C LEU A 21 6.15 -16.55 -9.08
N ASN A 22 6.63 -16.98 -7.91
CA ASN A 22 6.96 -18.39 -7.68
C ASN A 22 6.06 -19.09 -6.66
N THR A 23 5.61 -18.39 -5.61
CA THR A 23 4.91 -19.03 -4.48
C THR A 23 3.47 -18.54 -4.30
N ARG A 24 3.16 -17.32 -4.73
CA ARG A 24 1.84 -16.68 -4.61
C ARG A 24 1.45 -15.98 -5.92
N GLN A 25 1.41 -16.72 -7.01
CA GLN A 25 1.08 -16.16 -8.32
C GLN A 25 -0.34 -15.58 -8.34
N LEU A 26 -0.52 -14.44 -9.02
CA LEU A 26 -1.83 -13.88 -9.31
C LEU A 26 -2.65 -14.87 -10.13
N LYS A 27 -3.83 -15.23 -9.64
CA LYS A 27 -4.75 -16.12 -10.33
C LYS A 27 -5.97 -15.37 -10.84
N ARG A 28 -6.78 -16.04 -11.65
CA ARG A 28 -8.01 -15.42 -12.18
C ARG A 28 -8.97 -15.09 -11.03
N GLU A 29 -9.05 -15.96 -10.02
CA GLU A 29 -9.95 -15.83 -8.88
C GLU A 29 -9.67 -14.55 -8.07
N ASP A 30 -8.41 -14.10 -8.01
CA ASP A 30 -8.04 -12.84 -7.33
C ASP A 30 -8.67 -11.60 -7.99
N LEU A 31 -9.11 -11.72 -9.25
CA LEU A 31 -9.74 -10.66 -10.03
C LEU A 31 -11.28 -10.77 -10.08
N ASP A 32 -11.88 -11.78 -9.45
CA ASP A 32 -13.34 -11.99 -9.55
C ASP A 32 -14.15 -10.83 -8.95
N GLU A 33 -13.81 -10.37 -7.75
CA GLU A 33 -14.46 -9.22 -7.11
C GLU A 33 -14.29 -7.95 -7.95
N PHE A 34 -13.12 -7.77 -8.58
CA PHE A 34 -12.89 -6.66 -9.52
C PHE A 34 -13.83 -6.74 -10.72
N VAL A 35 -13.94 -7.91 -11.37
CA VAL A 35 -14.76 -8.10 -12.57
C VAL A 35 -16.25 -7.96 -12.24
N GLU A 36 -16.70 -8.54 -11.13
CA GLU A 36 -18.08 -8.42 -10.65
C GLU A 36 -18.42 -6.95 -10.43
N CYS A 37 -17.57 -6.24 -9.71
CA CYS A 37 -17.79 -4.83 -9.47
C CYS A 37 -17.72 -4.01 -10.76
N TYR A 38 -16.75 -4.28 -11.65
CA TYR A 38 -16.62 -3.59 -12.94
C TYR A 38 -17.91 -3.66 -13.75
N ASN A 39 -18.67 -4.74 -13.58
CA ASN A 39 -19.98 -4.97 -14.17
C ASN A 39 -19.99 -4.60 -15.67
N PRO A 40 -19.21 -5.31 -16.50
CA PRO A 40 -19.00 -4.94 -17.90
C PRO A 40 -20.31 -4.93 -18.70
N LYS A 41 -21.30 -5.73 -18.26
CA LYS A 41 -22.62 -5.85 -18.90
C LYS A 41 -23.54 -4.67 -18.56
N ASN A 42 -23.38 -4.04 -17.40
CA ASN A 42 -24.25 -2.96 -16.95
C ASN A 42 -23.46 -1.92 -16.13
N ARG A 43 -22.69 -1.09 -16.84
CA ARG A 43 -21.83 -0.06 -16.24
C ARG A 43 -22.58 1.02 -15.44
N PRO A 44 -23.82 1.41 -15.79
CA PRO A 44 -24.59 2.34 -14.95
C PRO A 44 -24.89 1.79 -13.56
N ASP A 45 -25.13 0.48 -13.43
CA ASP A 45 -25.49 -0.17 -12.15
C ASP A 45 -24.28 -0.58 -11.31
N ARG A 46 -23.15 0.08 -11.53
CA ARG A 46 -21.92 -0.10 -10.77
C ARG A 46 -22.14 0.38 -9.34
N LYS A 47 -21.86 -0.49 -8.36
CA LYS A 47 -21.92 -0.15 -6.94
C LYS A 47 -20.51 -0.06 -6.35
N PRO A 48 -20.24 0.89 -5.44
CA PRO A 48 -19.03 0.87 -4.65
C PRO A 48 -19.11 -0.25 -3.61
N LEU A 49 -17.97 -0.82 -3.27
CA LEU A 49 -17.85 -1.64 -2.06
C LEU A 49 -17.53 -0.77 -0.86
N TRP A 50 -16.81 0.33 -1.10
CA TRP A 50 -16.50 1.33 -0.09
C TRP A 50 -17.73 2.14 0.29
N SER A 51 -17.90 2.36 1.59
CA SER A 51 -18.83 3.35 2.16
C SER A 51 -18.29 3.78 3.52
N GLU A 52 -18.88 4.81 4.14
CA GLU A 52 -18.52 5.20 5.51
C GLU A 52 -18.70 4.05 6.52
N GLY A 53 -19.68 3.16 6.29
CA GLY A 53 -19.90 1.95 7.08
C GLY A 53 -19.05 0.75 6.65
N ASN A 54 -18.31 0.85 5.54
CA ASN A 54 -17.39 -0.17 5.04
C ASN A 54 -16.12 0.48 4.46
N PRO A 55 -15.25 1.07 5.30
CA PRO A 55 -14.06 1.79 4.86
C PRO A 55 -13.01 0.88 4.20
N GLU A 56 -13.09 -0.42 4.45
CA GLU A 56 -12.21 -1.45 3.87
C GLU A 56 -12.64 -1.90 2.47
N GLY A 57 -13.74 -1.35 1.94
CA GLY A 57 -14.19 -1.65 0.58
C GLY A 57 -13.11 -1.30 -0.45
N ARG A 58 -12.68 -2.29 -1.23
CA ARG A 58 -11.61 -2.15 -2.23
C ARG A 58 -12.01 -1.38 -3.48
N ARG A 59 -13.27 -1.00 -3.60
CA ARG A 59 -13.80 -0.23 -4.72
C ARG A 59 -14.48 1.03 -4.25
N ARG A 60 -14.00 2.16 -4.74
CA ARG A 60 -14.52 3.49 -4.43
C ARG A 60 -14.74 4.31 -5.69
N GLU A 61 -15.83 5.07 -5.72
CA GLU A 61 -16.09 6.11 -6.71
C GLU A 61 -15.57 7.44 -6.17
N PHE A 62 -14.91 8.22 -7.03
CA PHE A 62 -14.54 9.60 -6.77
C PHE A 62 -15.18 10.49 -7.82
N THR A 63 -15.84 11.54 -7.39
CA THR A 63 -16.44 12.56 -8.24
C THR A 63 -15.37 13.44 -8.87
N TYR A 64 -15.72 14.13 -9.96
CA TYR A 64 -14.83 15.10 -10.58
C TYR A 64 -14.32 16.16 -9.59
N ASP A 65 -15.23 16.64 -8.73
CA ASP A 65 -14.92 17.68 -7.74
C ASP A 65 -13.89 17.16 -6.70
N GLU A 66 -14.08 15.94 -6.18
CA GLU A 66 -13.10 15.31 -5.27
C GLU A 66 -11.72 15.12 -5.90
N VAL A 67 -11.65 14.92 -7.21
CA VAL A 67 -10.39 14.72 -7.93
C VAL A 67 -9.70 16.04 -8.22
N ILE A 68 -10.45 17.06 -8.65
CA ILE A 68 -9.88 18.36 -9.06
C ILE A 68 -9.43 19.20 -7.85
N GLU A 69 -10.00 18.97 -6.67
CA GLU A 69 -9.57 19.58 -5.41
C GLU A 69 -8.20 19.08 -4.94
N ARG A 70 -7.72 17.93 -5.46
CA ARG A 70 -6.40 17.38 -5.14
C ARG A 70 -5.29 18.16 -5.83
N ASP A 71 -4.10 18.18 -5.23
CA ASP A 71 -2.93 18.78 -5.86
C ASP A 71 -2.72 18.20 -7.26
N LYS A 72 -2.73 19.10 -8.26
CA LYS A 72 -2.56 18.79 -9.69
C LYS A 72 -3.50 17.70 -10.24
N ALA A 73 -4.67 17.48 -9.60
CA ALA A 73 -5.56 16.38 -9.94
C ALA A 73 -4.85 15.00 -9.96
N TYR A 74 -3.91 14.80 -9.04
CA TYR A 74 -3.10 13.58 -9.00
C TYR A 74 -3.97 12.35 -8.72
N LEU A 75 -3.91 11.38 -9.64
CA LEU A 75 -4.75 10.17 -9.66
C LEU A 75 -4.18 9.00 -8.83
N ASP A 76 -3.03 9.21 -8.18
CA ASP A 76 -2.53 8.28 -7.17
C ASP A 76 -3.37 8.43 -5.90
N ILE A 77 -4.46 7.68 -5.84
CA ILE A 77 -5.45 7.75 -4.77
C ILE A 77 -5.49 6.41 -4.06
N THR A 78 -5.26 6.44 -2.75
CA THR A 78 -5.28 5.29 -1.85
C THR A 78 -6.05 5.63 -0.59
N TRP A 79 -6.86 4.71 -0.06
CA TRP A 79 -7.63 4.92 1.18
C TRP A 79 -7.53 3.76 2.17
N LEU A 80 -7.10 2.58 1.72
CA LEU A 80 -6.88 1.44 2.60
C LEU A 80 -5.56 1.62 3.34
N LYS A 81 -5.57 1.28 4.64
CA LYS A 81 -4.35 1.25 5.45
C LYS A 81 -3.57 -0.04 5.19
N ASP A 82 -2.26 0.07 5.07
CA ASP A 82 -1.39 -1.10 4.98
C ASP A 82 -1.27 -1.74 6.36
N ALA A 83 -1.52 -3.04 6.46
CA ALA A 83 -1.46 -3.80 7.71
C ALA A 83 -0.02 -4.02 8.21
N SER A 84 0.99 -3.88 7.34
CA SER A 84 2.41 -3.94 7.72
C SER A 84 2.90 -2.63 8.35
N LEU A 85 2.25 -1.52 8.01
CA LEU A 85 2.38 -0.26 8.73
C LEU A 85 1.50 -0.38 9.97
N GLY A 86 2.03 -1.00 11.03
CA GLY A 86 1.36 -1.05 12.34
C GLY A 86 0.79 0.32 12.71
N ASP A 87 -0.33 0.34 13.46
CA ASP A 87 -1.17 1.52 13.71
C ASP A 87 -0.38 2.82 13.64
N SER A 88 -0.48 3.54 12.51
CA SER A 88 0.17 4.84 12.33
C SER A 88 -0.29 5.88 13.37
N GLU A 89 -1.35 5.57 14.09
CA GLU A 89 -1.90 6.34 15.21
C GLU A 89 -1.24 5.99 16.56
N ASN A 90 -0.50 4.87 16.64
CA ASN A 90 0.28 4.40 17.79
C ASN A 90 1.76 4.24 17.41
N LEU A 91 2.30 5.17 16.63
CA LEU A 91 3.74 5.19 16.38
C LEU A 91 4.47 5.54 17.69
N PRO A 92 5.50 4.78 18.08
CA PRO A 92 6.35 5.15 19.20
C PRO A 92 7.05 6.49 18.94
N ASP A 93 7.48 7.17 20.01
CA ASP A 93 8.16 8.45 19.88
C ASP A 93 9.38 8.31 18.94
N PRO A 94 9.69 9.30 18.10
CA PRO A 94 10.86 9.25 17.22
C PRO A 94 12.17 8.94 17.95
N ASN A 95 12.31 9.36 19.21
CA ASN A 95 13.49 9.05 20.02
C ASN A 95 13.54 7.57 20.44
N ASP A 96 12.40 6.96 20.74
CA ASP A 96 12.32 5.53 21.06
C ASP A 96 12.72 4.70 19.83
N LEU A 97 12.24 5.08 18.64
CA LEU A 97 12.64 4.46 17.36
C LEU A 97 14.15 4.58 17.10
N VAL A 98 14.74 5.75 17.36
CA VAL A 98 16.18 5.95 17.20
C VAL A 98 16.98 5.08 18.18
N ALA A 99 16.51 4.96 19.43
CA ALA A 99 17.15 4.11 20.42
C ALA A 99 17.13 2.63 20.02
N ASP A 100 16.00 2.14 19.53
CA ASP A 100 15.85 0.76 19.04
C ASP A 100 16.77 0.48 17.84
N ILE A 101 16.82 1.39 16.86
CA ILE A 101 17.71 1.27 15.70
C ILE A 101 19.18 1.23 16.14
N LEU A 102 19.59 2.09 17.07
CA LEU A 102 20.97 2.11 17.57
C LEU A 102 21.34 0.80 18.28
N ASN A 103 20.41 0.24 19.05
CA ASN A 103 20.60 -1.03 19.74
C ASN A 103 20.71 -2.20 18.74
N ASP A 104 19.82 -2.27 17.75
CA ASP A 104 19.86 -3.31 16.71
C ASP A 104 21.14 -3.23 15.87
N LEU A 105 21.60 -2.03 15.54
CA LEU A 105 22.86 -1.82 14.84
C LEU A 105 24.05 -2.27 15.70
N ALA A 106 24.07 -1.97 17.00
CA ALA A 106 25.13 -2.42 17.91
C ALA A 106 25.19 -3.96 17.99
N LEU A 107 24.04 -4.62 18.11
CA LEU A 107 23.94 -6.09 18.11
C LEU A 107 24.38 -6.69 16.77
N ALA A 108 24.02 -6.05 15.65
CA ALA A 108 24.45 -6.50 14.32
C ALA A 108 25.97 -6.39 14.16
N ILE A 109 26.58 -5.28 14.61
CA ILE A 109 28.03 -5.08 14.59
C ILE A 109 28.74 -6.12 15.45
N GLU A 110 28.24 -6.39 16.66
CA GLU A 110 28.79 -7.42 17.54
C GLU A 110 28.76 -8.80 16.87
N LYS A 111 27.61 -9.18 16.29
CA LYS A 111 27.46 -10.44 15.55
C LYS A 111 28.42 -10.53 14.35
N MET A 112 28.65 -9.43 13.63
CA MET A 112 29.61 -9.38 12.53
C MET A 112 31.06 -9.55 13.02
N GLY A 113 31.41 -8.97 14.17
CA GLY A 113 32.72 -9.16 14.79
C GLY A 113 32.97 -10.61 15.21
N GLN A 114 31.94 -11.29 15.71
CA GLN A 114 32.00 -12.73 16.04
C GLN A 114 32.16 -13.63 14.81
N LEU A 115 31.67 -13.17 13.64
CA LEU A 115 31.77 -13.89 12.36
C LEU A 115 33.10 -13.65 11.62
N GLY A 116 34.02 -12.85 12.17
CA GLY A 116 35.39 -12.73 11.65
C GLY A 116 35.49 -12.10 10.25
N ILE A 117 34.84 -10.96 10.02
CA ILE A 117 35.32 -10.04 8.97
C ILE A 117 36.59 -9.39 9.51
N ASP A 118 37.69 -10.14 9.39
CA ASP A 118 39.03 -9.71 9.77
C ASP A 118 39.42 -8.50 8.93
N LYS A 119 39.84 -7.41 9.58
CA LYS A 119 40.48 -6.29 8.91
C LYS A 119 41.86 -6.79 8.48
N SER A 120 41.97 -7.33 7.27
CA SER A 120 43.26 -7.65 6.69
C SER A 120 44.14 -6.39 6.67
N GLU A 121 45.15 -6.40 7.54
CA GLU A 121 46.29 -5.48 7.53
C GLU A 121 47.13 -5.66 6.24
N PRO A 122 47.90 -4.65 5.84
CA PRO A 122 48.42 -4.52 4.48
C PRO A 122 49.54 -5.52 4.21
N HIS A 123 49.45 -6.24 3.09
CA HIS A 123 50.54 -7.07 2.59
C HIS A 123 51.74 -6.19 2.20
N SER A 124 52.89 -6.47 2.84
CA SER A 124 54.24 -6.04 2.41
C SER A 124 54.64 -6.68 1.09
#